data_AF-A0A2T5RTC0-F1
#
_entry.id   AF-A0A2T5RTC0-F1
#
_cell.length_a   1.000
_cell.length_b   1.000
_cell.length_c   1.000
_cell.angle_alpha   90.00
_cell.angle_beta   90.00
_cell.angle_gamma   90.00
#
_symmetry.space_group_name_H-M   'P 1'
#
loop_
_entity.id
_entity.type
_entity.pdbx_description
1 polymer ?
#
loop_
_entity_poly.entity_id
_entity_poly.type
_entity_poly.pdbx_seq_one_letter_code
_entity_poly.pdbx_strand_id
1 'polypeptide(L)'
;MKKTFKLIVLFVLLLSVVTGCSNGGDIAGDAGITDTGSSSNVIVSTEGSGEVTKAEQDQTTTKLIAAAAEGHDFSHWEGDLSGTNNPEYIDNTSPKEVTAVFEAEDENDTGETDENGVFKLINSWGEGWGAFNDGSHYISYEAAIANNLDLYLIAPRDQYQPEALAVFEIEAASREDVEISFETAEGEKKLYPTDAPYDYDGSMNYIEANYKAGDSAFPDSNLVLDISSLLPISGEITFTINNSGTSDIFLNNWEIEEYSDYPGDPDNTYSANLSSEKIGAGSSKSFKMNVTVESSVSAQAVSSSGLDRYVRDYTEADWRSRRKKNIRSQSNSSSSDADFGRGLKELSAAEMKDALESGIVKTLDSTTLADDEIKVAGEANLDHSASQHFPPVGNQGTEGSCASWSTVYYMLGFYQARDQGWDLSAASVSGVDQSRLMSPDFIYQLVNDGQDGGSYYTDNLMMLANLGTASWAEMPADDSEYLSWGSEAAWRTAAAHRVDYPIYYLQINNYTDIEAVKDLLDQGYLLSAAIDSTQYTDSGIWTVSNYSDPYLDHANTVVGYDDGYQSRVEEISIK
;
A
#
# COMPACT_ATOMS: atom_id res chain seq x y z
N MET A 1 17.75 42.19 -33.05
CA MET A 1 19.20 41.96 -32.91
C MET A 1 19.40 40.77 -31.98
N LYS A 2 19.66 39.58 -32.54
CA LYS A 2 20.09 38.38 -31.81
C LYS A 2 21.61 38.28 -31.96
N LYS A 3 22.36 38.00 -30.89
CA LYS A 3 23.78 37.62 -30.97
C LYS A 3 23.97 36.27 -30.29
N THR A 4 24.27 35.30 -31.13
CA THR A 4 24.82 33.97 -30.85
C THR A 4 26.33 34.09 -30.61
N PHE A 5 26.89 33.31 -29.69
CA PHE A 5 28.32 33.03 -29.63
C PHE A 5 28.52 31.51 -29.53
N LYS A 6 29.17 30.93 -30.54
CA LYS A 6 29.78 29.59 -30.51
C LYS A 6 31.29 29.81 -30.42
N LEU A 7 31.98 29.09 -29.53
CA LEU A 7 33.44 28.99 -29.56
C LEU A 7 33.83 27.50 -29.54
N ILE A 8 34.67 27.15 -30.51
CA ILE A 8 35.25 25.85 -30.80
C ILE A 8 36.64 25.81 -30.12
N VAL A 9 37.00 24.71 -29.45
CA VAL A 9 38.39 24.42 -29.07
C VAL A 9 38.75 22.97 -29.42
N LEU A 10 39.97 22.82 -29.93
CA LEU A 10 40.56 21.74 -30.71
C LEU A 10 41.46 20.87 -29.80
N PHE A 11 41.39 19.54 -29.93
CA PHE A 11 42.27 18.57 -29.26
C PHE A 11 43.58 18.35 -30.06
N VAL A 12 44.73 18.33 -29.38
CA VAL A 12 46.04 17.97 -29.96
C VAL A 12 46.58 16.71 -29.28
N LEU A 13 46.88 15.69 -30.09
CA LEU A 13 47.51 14.42 -29.72
C LEU A 13 49.03 14.54 -29.92
N LEU A 14 49.85 14.10 -28.96
CA LEU A 14 51.30 13.98 -29.13
C LEU A 14 51.77 12.55 -28.86
N LEU A 15 52.30 11.91 -29.89
CA LEU A 15 52.90 10.58 -29.89
C LEU A 15 54.43 10.75 -29.99
N SER A 16 55.21 10.05 -29.17
CA SER A 16 56.66 9.97 -29.34
C SER A 16 57.18 8.56 -29.08
N VAL A 17 57.68 7.94 -30.14
CA VAL A 17 58.42 6.67 -30.18
C VAL A 17 59.90 7.01 -30.36
N VAL A 18 60.79 6.39 -29.55
CA VAL A 18 62.22 6.27 -29.89
C VAL A 18 62.70 4.87 -29.53
N THR A 19 63.23 4.18 -30.54
CA THR A 19 63.93 2.88 -30.46
C THR A 19 65.45 3.05 -30.35
N GLY A 20 66.15 2.13 -29.68
CA GLY A 20 67.60 1.96 -29.78
C GLY A 20 68.14 0.69 -29.08
N CYS A 21 68.70 -0.24 -29.85
CA CYS A 21 69.15 -1.60 -29.52
C CYS A 21 70.52 -1.72 -28.80
N SER A 22 70.83 -2.88 -28.17
CA SER A 22 71.94 -3.81 -28.56
C SER A 22 72.40 -4.80 -27.44
N ASN A 23 72.31 -6.12 -27.76
CA ASN A 23 73.17 -7.30 -27.46
C ASN A 23 73.68 -7.57 -26.02
N GLY A 24 73.71 -8.78 -25.45
CA GLY A 24 73.47 -10.16 -25.88
C GLY A 24 74.20 -11.13 -24.91
N GLY A 25 73.67 -12.34 -24.68
CA GLY A 25 74.36 -13.40 -23.92
C GLY A 25 73.45 -14.49 -23.35
N ASP A 26 73.33 -15.61 -24.06
CA ASP A 26 72.73 -16.87 -23.59
C ASP A 26 73.58 -17.55 -22.49
N ILE A 27 72.95 -18.33 -21.59
CA ILE A 27 73.09 -19.79 -21.38
C ILE A 27 72.54 -20.20 -19.98
N ALA A 28 71.51 -21.05 -20.01
CA ALA A 28 71.07 -22.11 -19.08
C ALA A 28 70.82 -21.82 -17.58
N GLY A 29 69.58 -22.08 -17.14
CA GLY A 29 69.20 -22.23 -15.73
C GLY A 29 67.71 -22.53 -15.58
N ASP A 30 67.40 -23.82 -15.57
CA ASP A 30 66.10 -24.44 -15.27
C ASP A 30 65.54 -24.06 -13.88
N ALA A 31 64.20 -24.12 -13.80
CA ALA A 31 63.34 -24.23 -12.63
C ALA A 31 63.39 -23.14 -11.54
N GLY A 32 62.30 -22.36 -11.49
CA GLY A 32 61.98 -21.48 -10.36
C GLY A 32 60.59 -20.84 -10.44
N ILE A 33 59.57 -21.58 -10.89
CA ILE A 33 58.17 -21.23 -10.58
C ILE A 33 57.98 -21.57 -9.10
N THR A 34 57.88 -20.54 -8.25
CA THR A 34 57.15 -20.67 -6.98
C THR A 34 55.73 -20.20 -7.22
N ASP A 35 54.97 -21.12 -7.81
CA ASP A 35 53.52 -21.19 -7.67
C ASP A 35 53.23 -21.56 -6.20
N THR A 36 52.75 -20.58 -5.46
CA THR A 36 51.98 -20.81 -4.24
C THR A 36 50.55 -20.41 -4.56
N GLY A 37 49.75 -21.38 -5.02
CA GLY A 37 48.43 -21.15 -5.59
C GLY A 37 47.47 -20.33 -4.72
N SER A 38 46.73 -19.46 -5.38
CA SER A 38 45.29 -19.26 -5.16
C SER A 38 44.73 -18.52 -6.37
N SER A 39 43.75 -19.13 -7.02
CA SER A 39 42.92 -18.53 -8.06
C SER A 39 42.06 -17.42 -7.44
N SER A 40 42.18 -16.17 -7.89
CA SER A 40 41.05 -15.26 -7.85
C SER A 40 40.57 -15.04 -9.27
N ASN A 41 39.67 -15.91 -9.74
CA ASN A 41 39.03 -15.76 -11.04
C ASN A 41 38.13 -14.51 -11.12
N VAL A 42 37.85 -13.85 -9.98
CA VAL A 42 37.11 -12.59 -9.94
C VAL A 42 38.09 -11.42 -9.97
N ILE A 43 37.92 -10.52 -10.92
CA ILE A 43 38.60 -9.22 -11.03
C ILE A 43 37.59 -8.16 -10.58
N VAL A 44 38.01 -7.22 -9.71
CA VAL A 44 37.14 -6.16 -9.20
C VAL A 44 37.72 -4.79 -9.55
N SER A 45 36.85 -3.89 -9.97
CA SER A 45 37.12 -2.47 -10.21
C SER A 45 36.14 -1.61 -9.42
N THR A 46 36.43 -0.31 -9.32
CA THR A 46 35.55 0.68 -8.74
C THR A 46 35.35 1.83 -9.72
N GLU A 47 34.13 2.35 -9.79
CA GLU A 47 33.81 3.66 -10.36
C GLU A 47 33.38 4.56 -9.20
N GLY A 48 33.87 5.80 -9.14
CA GLY A 48 33.74 6.63 -7.93
C GLY A 48 34.70 6.27 -6.80
N SER A 49 34.44 6.80 -5.59
CA SER A 49 35.34 6.66 -4.43
C SER A 49 34.84 5.60 -3.45
N GLY A 50 35.55 4.47 -3.39
CA GLY A 50 35.27 3.38 -2.45
C GLY A 50 36.24 2.21 -2.66
N GLU A 51 36.06 1.15 -1.88
CA GLU A 51 36.87 -0.06 -1.94
C GLU A 51 36.01 -1.33 -2.03
N VAL A 52 36.50 -2.34 -2.74
CA VAL A 52 35.86 -3.67 -2.81
C VAL A 52 36.73 -4.71 -2.13
N THR A 53 36.20 -5.35 -1.09
CA THR A 53 36.86 -6.45 -0.37
C THR A 53 36.32 -7.81 -0.83
N LYS A 54 37.24 -8.73 -1.16
CA LYS A 54 36.91 -10.14 -1.46
C LYS A 54 37.03 -10.99 -0.18
N ALA A 55 35.90 -11.32 0.43
CA ALA A 55 35.80 -12.19 1.60
C ALA A 55 35.38 -13.62 1.20
N GLU A 56 35.52 -14.57 2.14
CA GLU A 56 34.94 -15.93 2.06
C GLU A 56 35.18 -16.65 0.71
N GLN A 57 36.42 -16.62 0.19
CA GLN A 57 36.77 -17.22 -1.10
C GLN A 57 36.92 -18.75 -1.00
N ASP A 58 36.12 -19.49 -1.75
CA ASP A 58 36.27 -20.94 -1.97
C ASP A 58 36.46 -21.29 -3.47
N GLN A 59 36.42 -22.59 -3.82
CA GLN A 59 36.65 -23.07 -5.20
C GLN A 59 35.49 -22.78 -6.17
N THR A 60 34.36 -22.31 -5.66
CA THR A 60 33.12 -22.09 -6.42
C THR A 60 32.55 -20.68 -6.24
N THR A 61 32.82 -20.01 -5.12
CA THR A 61 32.21 -18.73 -4.78
C THR A 61 33.19 -17.76 -4.12
N THR A 62 32.93 -16.46 -4.30
CA THR A 62 33.62 -15.35 -3.63
C THR A 62 32.57 -14.37 -3.11
N LYS A 63 32.71 -13.90 -1.87
CA LYS A 63 31.89 -12.81 -1.31
C LYS A 63 32.53 -11.46 -1.61
N LEU A 64 31.78 -10.53 -2.18
CA LEU A 64 32.19 -9.16 -2.44
C LEU A 64 31.50 -8.23 -1.45
N ILE A 65 32.28 -7.31 -0.89
CA ILE A 65 31.82 -6.27 0.02
C ILE A 65 32.28 -4.93 -0.54
N ALA A 66 31.36 -4.05 -0.90
CA ALA A 66 31.66 -2.67 -1.27
C ALA A 66 31.65 -1.79 -0.01
N ALA A 67 32.66 -0.94 0.16
CA ALA A 67 32.74 0.03 1.23
C ALA A 67 32.99 1.40 0.60
N ALA A 68 32.02 2.31 0.71
CA ALA A 68 32.16 3.64 0.14
C ALA A 68 33.19 4.48 0.92
N ALA A 69 33.86 5.39 0.24
CA ALA A 69 34.71 6.39 0.88
C ALA A 69 33.84 7.51 1.48
N GLU A 70 34.39 8.31 2.38
CA GLU A 70 33.70 9.47 2.98
C GLU A 70 33.11 10.40 1.88
N GLY A 71 31.83 10.75 2.02
CA GLY A 71 31.08 11.60 1.08
C GLY A 71 30.65 10.91 -0.20
N HIS A 72 30.54 9.58 -0.20
CA HIS A 72 30.06 8.76 -1.32
C HIS A 72 29.21 7.61 -0.79
N ASP A 73 28.26 7.14 -1.59
CA ASP A 73 27.47 5.94 -1.33
C ASP A 73 27.76 4.84 -2.35
N PHE A 74 27.62 3.58 -1.92
CA PHE A 74 27.62 2.46 -2.87
C PHE A 74 26.29 2.43 -3.61
N SER A 75 26.33 2.68 -4.93
CA SER A 75 25.16 2.71 -5.79
C SER A 75 24.77 1.29 -6.21
N HIS A 76 25.61 0.59 -6.99
CA HIS A 76 25.31 -0.76 -7.48
C HIS A 76 26.56 -1.50 -8.00
N TRP A 77 26.39 -2.79 -8.31
CA TRP A 77 27.36 -3.60 -9.04
C TRP A 77 27.08 -3.58 -10.55
N GLU A 78 28.14 -3.58 -11.35
CA GLU A 78 28.11 -3.76 -12.80
C GLU A 78 29.05 -4.88 -13.28
N GLY A 79 28.83 -5.36 -14.51
CA GLY A 79 29.64 -6.39 -15.16
C GLY A 79 29.02 -7.78 -15.02
N ASP A 80 29.79 -8.73 -14.50
CA ASP A 80 29.34 -10.10 -14.21
C ASP A 80 28.48 -10.22 -12.93
N LEU A 81 28.32 -9.12 -12.19
CA LEU A 81 27.37 -8.96 -11.08
C LEU A 81 26.52 -7.71 -11.36
N SER A 82 25.25 -7.73 -10.95
CA SER A 82 24.35 -6.58 -11.10
C SER A 82 23.48 -6.41 -9.85
N GLY A 83 23.04 -5.19 -9.59
CA GLY A 83 22.13 -4.86 -8.48
C GLY A 83 22.82 -4.24 -7.26
N THR A 84 22.05 -3.99 -6.20
CA THR A 84 22.47 -3.15 -5.06
C THR A 84 22.79 -3.93 -3.79
N ASN A 85 22.63 -5.26 -3.79
CA ASN A 85 22.94 -6.10 -2.63
C ASN A 85 24.42 -5.97 -2.24
N ASN A 86 24.66 -5.70 -0.96
CA ASN A 86 26.02 -5.59 -0.42
C ASN A 86 26.02 -6.02 1.06
N PRO A 87 26.73 -7.09 1.44
CA PRO A 87 27.63 -7.90 0.61
C PRO A 87 26.90 -8.88 -0.32
N GLU A 88 27.54 -9.32 -1.40
CA GLU A 88 26.97 -10.22 -2.41
C GLU A 88 27.94 -11.35 -2.81
N TYR A 89 27.43 -12.52 -3.20
CA TYR A 89 28.24 -13.67 -3.62
C TYR A 89 28.27 -13.81 -5.15
N ILE A 90 29.44 -14.13 -5.70
CA ILE A 90 29.62 -14.41 -7.12
C ILE A 90 30.28 -15.79 -7.35
N ASP A 91 29.83 -16.51 -8.38
CA ASP A 91 30.49 -17.72 -8.87
C ASP A 91 31.89 -17.40 -9.41
N ASN A 92 32.90 -18.13 -8.93
CA ASN A 92 34.30 -17.93 -9.35
C ASN A 92 34.86 -19.14 -10.12
N THR A 93 34.01 -20.00 -10.67
CA THR A 93 34.42 -21.21 -11.42
C THR A 93 35.01 -20.90 -12.80
N SER A 94 34.82 -19.67 -13.29
CA SER A 94 35.44 -19.10 -14.49
C SER A 94 35.80 -17.62 -14.27
N PRO A 95 36.65 -17.01 -15.10
CA PRO A 95 37.01 -15.59 -14.97
C PRO A 95 35.79 -14.66 -15.01
N LYS A 96 35.71 -13.73 -14.05
CA LYS A 96 34.63 -12.75 -13.85
C LYS A 96 35.17 -11.34 -13.68
N GLU A 97 34.49 -10.33 -14.22
CA GLU A 97 34.82 -8.92 -14.04
C GLU A 97 33.62 -8.18 -13.42
N VAL A 98 33.83 -7.56 -12.26
CA VAL A 98 32.79 -6.85 -11.50
C VAL A 98 33.26 -5.45 -11.14
N THR A 99 32.40 -4.44 -11.32
CA THR A 99 32.65 -3.06 -10.90
C THR A 99 31.69 -2.68 -9.79
N ALA A 100 32.18 -2.12 -8.69
CA ALA A 100 31.34 -1.39 -7.73
C ALA A 100 31.26 0.08 -8.14
N VAL A 101 30.05 0.61 -8.31
CA VAL A 101 29.81 2.02 -8.60
C VAL A 101 29.52 2.75 -7.30
N PHE A 102 30.26 3.81 -7.04
CA PHE A 102 30.09 4.72 -5.91
C PHE A 102 29.74 6.11 -6.43
N GLU A 103 28.72 6.73 -5.88
CA GLU A 103 28.27 8.06 -6.28
C GLU A 103 28.61 9.06 -5.19
N ALA A 104 29.05 10.27 -5.58
CA ALA A 104 29.35 11.32 -4.60
C ALA A 104 28.05 11.83 -4.00
N GLU A 105 28.02 12.01 -2.68
CA GLU A 105 26.93 12.70 -2.00
C GLU A 105 26.87 14.16 -2.53
N ASP A 106 25.69 14.64 -2.93
CA ASP A 106 25.54 15.97 -3.51
C ASP A 106 25.82 17.09 -2.47
N GLU A 107 26.93 17.82 -2.64
CA GLU A 107 27.33 18.96 -1.77
C GLU A 107 26.39 20.20 -1.83
N ASN A 108 25.18 20.08 -2.38
CA ASN A 108 24.14 21.11 -2.26
C ASN A 108 23.21 20.90 -1.07
N ASP A 109 23.40 19.84 -0.29
CA ASP A 109 22.78 19.71 1.01
C ASP A 109 23.57 20.52 2.05
N THR A 110 23.04 21.68 2.44
CA THR A 110 23.55 22.43 3.59
C THR A 110 23.09 21.74 4.88
N GLY A 111 23.70 20.58 5.18
CA GLY A 111 23.72 19.87 6.45
C GLY A 111 22.80 20.37 7.58
N GLU A 112 21.53 20.00 7.49
CA GLU A 112 20.88 19.30 8.59
C GLU A 112 20.62 17.90 8.04
N THR A 113 21.29 16.89 8.56
CA THR A 113 20.93 15.52 8.21
C THR A 113 19.47 15.31 8.64
N ASP A 114 18.62 14.83 7.72
CA ASP A 114 17.24 14.43 8.00
C ASP A 114 17.16 13.34 9.10
N GLU A 115 18.30 12.85 9.61
CA GLU A 115 18.47 11.94 10.76
C GLU A 115 17.64 12.32 12.00
N ASN A 116 17.28 13.60 12.14
CA ASN A 116 16.51 14.12 13.26
C ASN A 116 15.00 14.28 12.97
N GLY A 117 14.53 13.87 11.80
CA GLY A 117 13.16 13.98 11.35
C GLY A 117 12.22 12.92 11.92
N VAL A 118 10.92 13.15 11.76
CA VAL A 118 9.85 12.23 12.20
C VAL A 118 8.73 12.14 11.17
N PHE A 119 8.04 11.01 11.11
CA PHE A 119 6.70 10.92 10.56
C PHE A 119 5.65 11.16 11.64
N LYS A 120 4.57 11.86 11.29
CA LYS A 120 3.37 12.01 12.12
C LYS A 120 2.37 10.91 11.79
N LEU A 121 1.91 10.22 12.82
CA LEU A 121 0.89 9.18 12.75
C LEU A 121 -0.36 9.61 13.52
N ILE A 122 -1.53 9.33 12.97
CA ILE A 122 -2.83 9.48 13.63
C ILE A 122 -3.37 8.10 14.01
N ASN A 123 -3.81 7.99 15.26
CA ASN A 123 -4.44 6.81 15.84
C ASN A 123 -5.98 6.91 15.79
N SER A 124 -6.68 5.82 16.09
CA SER A 124 -8.14 5.69 16.18
C SER A 124 -8.65 5.47 17.62
N TRP A 125 -7.95 5.99 18.63
CA TRP A 125 -8.34 5.88 20.05
C TRP A 125 -8.91 7.18 20.64
N GLY A 126 -9.27 8.13 19.78
CA GLY A 126 -9.96 9.37 20.14
C GLY A 126 -9.07 10.62 20.18
N GLU A 127 -9.70 11.77 19.98
CA GLU A 127 -9.05 13.10 19.96
C GLU A 127 -8.28 13.45 21.24
N GLY A 128 -8.69 12.91 22.39
CA GLY A 128 -8.02 13.13 23.68
C GLY A 128 -6.89 12.15 23.98
N TRP A 129 -6.57 11.25 23.06
CA TRP A 129 -5.54 10.25 23.27
C TRP A 129 -4.14 10.76 22.92
N GLY A 130 -3.12 10.16 23.53
CA GLY A 130 -1.71 10.42 23.24
C GLY A 130 -1.08 11.57 24.05
N ALA A 131 0.24 11.71 23.95
CA ALA A 131 1.01 12.69 24.72
C ALA A 131 0.61 14.15 24.45
N PHE A 132 0.11 14.43 23.26
CA PHE A 132 -0.30 15.76 22.81
C PHE A 132 -1.80 16.00 22.96
N ASN A 133 -2.58 14.99 23.39
CA ASN A 133 -4.04 15.05 23.51
C ASN A 133 -4.70 15.53 22.20
N ASP A 134 -4.24 14.95 21.09
CA ASP A 134 -4.73 15.22 19.74
C ASP A 134 -4.79 13.94 18.87
N GLY A 135 -4.65 12.76 19.48
CA GLY A 135 -4.65 11.47 18.78
C GLY A 135 -3.36 11.13 18.05
N SER A 136 -2.34 12.00 18.08
CA SER A 136 -1.11 11.81 17.32
C SER A 136 -0.02 11.06 18.09
N HIS A 137 0.84 10.40 17.31
CA HIS A 137 2.13 9.88 17.74
C HIS A 137 3.15 10.11 16.63
N TYR A 138 4.43 10.12 16.97
CA TYR A 138 5.50 10.32 16.01
C TYR A 138 6.45 9.13 16.00
N ILE A 139 7.09 8.88 14.85
CA ILE A 139 8.21 7.94 14.74
C ILE A 139 9.38 8.65 14.08
N SER A 140 10.56 8.63 14.71
CA SER A 140 11.78 9.13 14.08
C SER A 140 12.12 8.31 12.83
N TYR A 141 12.72 8.94 11.82
CA TYR A 141 13.17 8.23 10.62
C TYR A 141 14.09 7.05 10.95
N GLU A 142 15.03 7.22 11.88
CA GLU A 142 15.89 6.13 12.35
C GLU A 142 15.11 4.94 12.92
N ALA A 143 14.07 5.21 13.71
CA ALA A 143 13.22 4.15 14.28
C ALA A 143 12.36 3.47 13.20
N ALA A 144 11.89 4.21 12.20
CA ALA A 144 11.16 3.62 11.08
C ALA A 144 12.06 2.67 10.26
N ILE A 145 13.29 3.10 9.97
CA ILE A 145 14.33 2.30 9.31
C ILE A 145 14.70 1.07 10.15
N ALA A 146 15.01 1.26 11.43
CA ALA A 146 15.46 0.19 12.33
C ALA A 146 14.43 -0.93 12.51
N ASN A 147 13.15 -0.64 12.30
CA ASN A 147 12.05 -1.58 12.45
C ASN A 147 11.45 -2.06 11.11
N ASN A 148 12.06 -1.70 9.97
CA ASN A 148 11.57 -2.01 8.63
C ASN A 148 10.09 -1.66 8.47
N LEU A 149 9.67 -0.43 8.79
CA LEU A 149 8.25 -0.06 8.86
C LEU A 149 7.51 -0.39 7.56
N ASP A 150 6.42 -1.16 7.65
CA ASP A 150 5.57 -1.52 6.51
C ASP A 150 4.50 -0.45 6.29
N LEU A 151 4.35 -0.03 5.04
CA LEU A 151 3.38 0.98 4.63
C LEU A 151 2.51 0.46 3.49
N TYR A 152 1.20 0.60 3.66
CA TYR A 152 0.19 0.29 2.66
C TYR A 152 -0.52 1.55 2.19
N LEU A 153 -0.75 1.67 0.89
CA LEU A 153 -1.53 2.75 0.32
C LEU A 153 -2.38 2.27 -0.86
N ILE A 154 -3.37 3.06 -1.21
CA ILE A 154 -4.23 2.84 -2.38
C ILE A 154 -4.52 4.18 -3.03
N ALA A 155 -4.71 4.15 -4.35
CA ALA A 155 -5.01 5.35 -5.12
C ALA A 155 -6.45 5.83 -4.85
N PRO A 156 -6.70 7.15 -4.77
CA PRO A 156 -8.07 7.65 -4.77
C PRO A 156 -8.71 7.45 -6.15
N ARG A 157 -10.03 7.28 -6.18
CA ARG A 157 -10.81 7.33 -7.41
C ARG A 157 -11.54 8.67 -7.50
N ASP A 158 -10.83 9.68 -7.98
CA ASP A 158 -11.32 11.05 -8.04
C ASP A 158 -12.48 11.19 -9.05
N GLN A 159 -13.44 12.07 -8.73
CA GLN A 159 -14.59 12.42 -9.58
C GLN A 159 -15.45 11.22 -9.99
N TYR A 160 -15.49 10.18 -9.17
CA TYR A 160 -16.23 8.96 -9.46
C TYR A 160 -17.72 9.09 -9.17
N GLN A 161 -18.52 8.52 -10.06
CA GLN A 161 -19.93 8.21 -9.81
C GLN A 161 -20.28 6.87 -10.48
N PRO A 162 -21.10 6.02 -9.84
CA PRO A 162 -21.59 4.81 -10.48
C PRO A 162 -22.59 5.14 -11.59
N GLU A 163 -22.47 4.43 -12.71
CA GLU A 163 -23.39 4.54 -13.87
C GLU A 163 -24.40 3.37 -13.90
N ALA A 164 -24.08 2.25 -13.25
CA ALA A 164 -24.96 1.09 -13.17
C ALA A 164 -24.89 0.41 -11.80
N LEU A 165 -26.06 0.18 -11.20
CA LEU A 165 -26.20 -0.51 -9.92
C LEU A 165 -27.02 -1.80 -10.07
N ALA A 166 -26.59 -2.87 -9.40
CA ALA A 166 -27.40 -4.05 -9.15
C ALA A 166 -28.02 -3.96 -7.75
N VAL A 167 -29.34 -3.94 -7.68
CA VAL A 167 -30.11 -3.87 -6.42
C VAL A 167 -30.76 -5.22 -6.20
N PHE A 168 -30.50 -5.88 -5.07
CA PHE A 168 -31.01 -7.23 -4.83
C PHE A 168 -31.17 -7.55 -3.35
N GLU A 169 -32.12 -8.43 -3.02
CA GLU A 169 -32.40 -8.86 -1.65
C GLU A 169 -32.24 -10.37 -1.55
N ILE A 170 -31.34 -10.81 -0.65
CA ILE A 170 -31.11 -12.22 -0.34
C ILE A 170 -31.62 -12.49 1.08
N GLU A 171 -32.54 -13.43 1.21
CA GLU A 171 -32.91 -14.00 2.49
C GLU A 171 -32.12 -15.29 2.70
N ALA A 172 -31.15 -15.24 3.61
CA ALA A 172 -30.34 -16.38 4.01
C ALA A 172 -29.93 -16.26 5.48
N ALA A 173 -30.04 -17.38 6.21
CA ALA A 173 -29.68 -17.44 7.63
C ALA A 173 -28.18 -17.35 7.90
N SER A 174 -27.34 -17.64 6.90
CA SER A 174 -25.89 -17.46 6.93
C SER A 174 -25.41 -16.97 5.57
N ARG A 175 -24.47 -16.03 5.60
CA ARG A 175 -23.80 -15.44 4.43
C ARG A 175 -22.44 -16.06 4.10
N GLU A 176 -21.88 -16.87 5.01
CA GLU A 176 -20.57 -17.52 4.86
C GLU A 176 -20.47 -18.37 3.59
N ASP A 177 -21.55 -19.09 3.29
CA ASP A 177 -21.65 -20.09 2.23
C ASP A 177 -22.36 -19.57 0.95
N VAL A 178 -22.46 -18.26 0.79
CA VAL A 178 -23.19 -17.63 -0.31
C VAL A 178 -22.24 -16.82 -1.19
N GLU A 179 -22.05 -17.25 -2.43
CA GLU A 179 -21.30 -16.49 -3.43
C GLU A 179 -22.28 -15.87 -4.43
N ILE A 180 -22.05 -14.59 -4.74
CA ILE A 180 -22.87 -13.76 -5.62
C ILE A 180 -22.00 -13.21 -6.74
N SER A 181 -22.42 -13.45 -7.99
CA SER A 181 -21.76 -12.88 -9.17
C SER A 181 -22.73 -12.38 -10.24
N PHE A 182 -22.30 -11.34 -10.95
CA PHE A 182 -22.97 -10.75 -12.11
C PHE A 182 -22.04 -10.87 -13.32
N GLU A 183 -22.49 -11.51 -14.38
CA GLU A 183 -21.69 -11.76 -15.58
C GLU A 183 -22.36 -11.16 -16.82
N THR A 184 -21.54 -10.54 -17.68
CA THR A 184 -21.93 -10.01 -19.00
C THR A 184 -20.90 -10.44 -20.04
N ALA A 185 -21.08 -10.01 -21.29
CA ALA A 185 -20.05 -10.21 -22.31
C ALA A 185 -18.72 -9.47 -22.01
N GLU A 186 -18.77 -8.41 -21.19
CA GLU A 186 -17.60 -7.57 -20.88
C GLU A 186 -16.81 -8.09 -19.66
N GLY A 187 -17.41 -8.94 -18.82
CA GLY A 187 -16.73 -9.51 -17.65
C GLY A 187 -17.67 -9.98 -16.55
N GLU A 188 -17.09 -10.19 -15.37
CA GLU A 188 -17.78 -10.64 -14.15
C GLU A 188 -17.54 -9.65 -12.99
N LYS A 189 -18.55 -9.46 -12.13
CA LYS A 189 -18.46 -8.72 -10.87
C LYS A 189 -18.96 -9.62 -9.74
N LYS A 190 -18.15 -9.83 -8.70
CA LYS A 190 -18.51 -10.59 -7.51
C LYS A 190 -18.69 -9.69 -6.29
N LEU A 191 -19.56 -10.09 -5.36
CA LEU A 191 -19.70 -9.41 -4.08
C LEU A 191 -18.39 -9.51 -3.26
N TYR A 192 -17.86 -10.72 -3.15
CA TYR A 192 -16.50 -11.00 -2.69
C TYR A 192 -15.69 -11.47 -3.89
N PRO A 193 -14.69 -10.70 -4.34
CA PRO A 193 -13.78 -11.16 -5.38
C PRO A 193 -13.10 -12.46 -4.93
N THR A 194 -13.10 -13.47 -5.81
CA THR A 194 -12.13 -14.59 -5.79
C THR A 194 -11.06 -14.40 -6.88
N ASP A 195 -11.34 -13.47 -7.78
CA ASP A 195 -10.62 -13.07 -8.96
C ASP A 195 -10.97 -11.60 -9.15
N ALA A 196 -10.00 -10.70 -9.17
CA ALA A 196 -10.25 -9.34 -9.58
C ALA A 196 -10.03 -9.22 -11.10
N PRO A 197 -11.07 -8.87 -11.87
CA PRO A 197 -10.91 -8.42 -13.26
C PRO A 197 -10.60 -6.91 -13.23
N TYR A 198 -9.48 -6.53 -12.62
CA TYR A 198 -9.04 -5.13 -12.66
C TYR A 198 -7.53 -5.09 -12.75
N ASP A 199 -7.03 -5.58 -13.89
CA ASP A 199 -5.73 -5.16 -14.36
C ASP A 199 -5.96 -4.35 -15.63
N TYR A 200 -5.50 -3.10 -15.60
CA TYR A 200 -5.50 -2.16 -16.72
C TYR A 200 -4.74 -2.71 -17.95
N ASP A 201 -4.01 -3.82 -17.78
CA ASP A 201 -3.24 -4.52 -18.81
C ASP A 201 -3.88 -5.82 -19.35
N GLY A 202 -5.05 -6.23 -18.84
CA GLY A 202 -5.73 -7.45 -19.28
C GLY A 202 -5.25 -8.76 -18.62
N SER A 203 -4.49 -8.70 -17.52
CA SER A 203 -4.26 -9.84 -16.63
C SER A 203 -5.50 -10.13 -15.78
N MET A 204 -5.87 -11.40 -15.64
CA MET A 204 -6.80 -11.82 -14.58
C MET A 204 -5.99 -12.19 -13.34
N ASN A 205 -6.22 -11.51 -12.22
CA ASN A 205 -5.57 -11.83 -10.96
C ASN A 205 -6.55 -12.59 -10.05
N TYR A 206 -6.17 -13.79 -9.61
CA TYR A 206 -6.95 -14.57 -8.64
C TYR A 206 -6.72 -13.97 -7.26
N ILE A 207 -7.77 -13.43 -6.63
CA ILE A 207 -7.68 -12.72 -5.36
C ILE A 207 -8.91 -13.05 -4.52
N GLU A 208 -8.71 -13.79 -3.43
CA GLU A 208 -9.74 -14.02 -2.42
C GLU A 208 -9.41 -13.20 -1.15
N ALA A 209 -10.44 -12.60 -0.54
CA ALA A 209 -10.29 -11.95 0.76
C ALA A 209 -9.88 -13.00 1.79
N ASN A 210 -8.95 -12.66 2.68
CA ASN A 210 -8.56 -13.60 3.73
C ASN A 210 -9.78 -13.87 4.63
N TYR A 211 -10.46 -12.81 5.04
CA TYR A 211 -11.69 -12.85 5.83
C TYR A 211 -12.90 -12.33 5.05
N LYS A 212 -14.03 -13.02 5.22
CA LYS A 212 -15.37 -12.58 4.79
C LYS A 212 -16.15 -12.13 6.02
N ALA A 213 -17.46 -11.94 5.91
CA ALA A 213 -18.29 -11.46 7.01
C ALA A 213 -18.80 -12.55 7.97
N GLY A 214 -18.28 -13.78 7.91
CA GLY A 214 -18.67 -14.90 8.76
C GLY A 214 -20.10 -15.41 8.57
N ASP A 215 -20.63 -16.13 9.58
CA ASP A 215 -21.83 -16.98 9.51
C ASP A 215 -23.17 -16.28 9.84
N SER A 216 -23.20 -14.95 9.80
CA SER A 216 -24.40 -14.16 10.08
C SER A 216 -25.40 -14.12 8.92
N ALA A 217 -26.65 -13.79 9.22
CA ALA A 217 -27.68 -13.63 8.18
C ALA A 217 -27.38 -12.45 7.24
N PHE A 218 -27.92 -12.51 6.03
CA PHE A 218 -28.05 -11.32 5.19
C PHE A 218 -29.03 -10.32 5.82
N PRO A 219 -28.91 -9.01 5.54
CA PRO A 219 -29.85 -8.03 6.05
C PRO A 219 -31.23 -8.16 5.39
N ASP A 220 -32.29 -7.79 6.12
CA ASP A 220 -33.68 -7.75 5.63
C ASP A 220 -33.95 -6.53 4.70
N SER A 221 -32.95 -6.09 3.94
CA SER A 221 -33.02 -4.97 3.00
C SER A 221 -32.28 -5.28 1.71
N ASN A 222 -32.53 -4.51 0.65
CA ASN A 222 -31.72 -4.63 -0.54
C ASN A 222 -30.25 -4.31 -0.24
N LEU A 223 -29.37 -5.10 -0.83
CA LEU A 223 -27.99 -4.75 -1.08
C LEU A 223 -27.90 -4.02 -2.42
N VAL A 224 -26.92 -3.14 -2.55
CA VAL A 224 -26.66 -2.40 -3.78
C VAL A 224 -25.20 -2.55 -4.16
N LEU A 225 -24.95 -3.11 -5.33
CA LEU A 225 -23.61 -3.32 -5.85
C LEU A 225 -23.39 -2.47 -7.10
N ASP A 226 -22.32 -1.70 -7.09
CA ASP A 226 -21.86 -0.99 -8.27
C ASP A 226 -21.28 -1.97 -9.31
N ILE A 227 -21.97 -2.06 -10.44
CA ILE A 227 -21.61 -2.93 -11.58
C ILE A 227 -21.15 -2.12 -12.80
N SER A 228 -20.78 -0.84 -12.61
CA SER A 228 -20.37 0.05 -13.70
C SER A 228 -19.17 -0.47 -14.49
N SER A 229 -18.34 -1.33 -13.89
CA SER A 229 -17.24 -2.00 -14.60
C SER A 229 -17.69 -3.04 -15.63
N LEU A 230 -18.96 -3.42 -15.63
CA LEU A 230 -19.53 -4.31 -16.64
C LEU A 230 -20.08 -3.53 -17.85
N LEU A 231 -19.97 -2.19 -17.83
CA LEU A 231 -20.43 -1.35 -18.93
C LEU A 231 -19.45 -1.40 -20.12
N PRO A 232 -19.97 -1.28 -21.36
CA PRO A 232 -21.39 -1.19 -21.71
C PRO A 232 -22.09 -2.55 -21.58
N ILE A 233 -23.33 -2.58 -21.07
CA ILE A 233 -24.12 -3.81 -21.02
C ILE A 233 -25.15 -3.77 -22.15
N SER A 234 -24.87 -4.47 -23.24
CA SER A 234 -25.79 -4.58 -24.39
C SER A 234 -26.25 -6.02 -24.59
N GLY A 235 -27.23 -6.46 -23.81
CA GLY A 235 -27.79 -7.81 -23.92
C GLY A 235 -28.01 -8.46 -22.57
N GLU A 236 -27.62 -9.73 -22.46
CA GLU A 236 -27.86 -10.55 -21.27
C GLU A 236 -26.87 -10.21 -20.16
N ILE A 237 -27.40 -9.90 -18.98
CA ILE A 237 -26.69 -9.97 -17.70
C ILE A 237 -27.18 -11.21 -16.94
N THR A 238 -26.24 -11.98 -16.41
CA THR A 238 -26.51 -13.19 -15.61
C THR A 238 -26.17 -12.94 -14.15
N PHE A 239 -27.15 -13.02 -13.26
CA PHE A 239 -26.94 -13.04 -11.81
C PHE A 239 -26.89 -14.49 -11.32
N THR A 240 -25.73 -14.95 -10.87
CA THR A 240 -25.53 -16.27 -10.29
C THR A 240 -25.41 -16.19 -8.77
N ILE A 241 -26.17 -17.05 -8.08
CA ILE A 241 -26.05 -17.28 -6.64
C ILE A 241 -25.63 -18.73 -6.43
N ASN A 242 -24.48 -18.94 -5.81
CA ASN A 242 -23.99 -20.25 -5.39
C ASN A 242 -24.22 -20.40 -3.87
N ASN A 243 -24.98 -21.42 -3.49
CA ASN A 243 -25.23 -21.77 -2.09
C ASN A 243 -24.50 -23.07 -1.78
N SER A 244 -23.30 -22.97 -1.20
CA SER A 244 -22.54 -24.14 -0.70
C SER A 244 -23.06 -24.64 0.64
N GLY A 245 -23.99 -23.90 1.25
CA GLY A 245 -24.46 -24.12 2.60
C GLY A 245 -25.49 -25.22 2.74
N THR A 246 -25.92 -25.42 3.98
CA THR A 246 -26.81 -26.53 4.37
C THR A 246 -28.30 -26.17 4.43
N SER A 247 -28.63 -24.88 4.26
CA SER A 247 -30.00 -24.36 4.29
C SER A 247 -30.39 -23.77 2.94
N ASP A 248 -31.70 -23.76 2.65
CA ASP A 248 -32.22 -23.06 1.47
C ASP A 248 -32.08 -21.55 1.65
N ILE A 249 -31.86 -20.83 0.55
CA ILE A 249 -31.82 -19.36 0.50
C ILE A 249 -32.82 -18.85 -0.54
N PHE A 250 -33.20 -17.58 -0.45
CA PHE A 250 -34.19 -16.97 -1.34
C PHE A 250 -33.69 -15.66 -1.92
N LEU A 251 -33.88 -15.49 -3.23
CA LEU A 251 -33.71 -14.21 -3.92
C LEU A 251 -35.08 -13.53 -3.99
N ASN A 252 -35.25 -12.48 -3.22
CA ASN A 252 -36.52 -11.77 -3.08
C ASN A 252 -36.65 -10.61 -4.06
N ASN A 253 -35.54 -9.96 -4.40
CA ASN A 253 -35.50 -8.85 -5.36
C ASN A 253 -34.25 -8.90 -6.25
N TRP A 254 -34.39 -8.46 -7.50
CA TRP A 254 -33.25 -8.19 -8.39
C TRP A 254 -33.64 -7.15 -9.45
N GLU A 255 -32.94 -6.02 -9.43
CA GLU A 255 -33.07 -4.91 -10.36
C GLU A 255 -31.70 -4.43 -10.83
N ILE A 256 -31.67 -3.86 -12.04
CA ILE A 256 -30.55 -3.11 -12.58
C ILE A 256 -31.01 -1.67 -12.78
N GLU A 257 -30.27 -0.72 -12.22
CA GLU A 257 -30.54 0.71 -12.31
C GLU A 257 -29.45 1.40 -13.13
N GLU A 258 -29.83 2.30 -14.05
CA GLU A 258 -28.93 3.14 -14.86
C GLU A 258 -28.94 4.58 -14.34
N TYR A 259 -27.78 5.21 -14.30
CA TYR A 259 -27.59 6.57 -13.82
C TYR A 259 -26.71 7.40 -14.75
N SER A 260 -27.17 8.61 -15.08
CA SER A 260 -26.36 9.67 -15.70
C SER A 260 -25.84 10.71 -14.70
N ASP A 261 -26.41 10.75 -13.49
CA ASP A 261 -26.01 11.60 -12.38
C ASP A 261 -26.28 10.85 -11.06
N TYR A 262 -25.27 10.71 -10.21
CA TYR A 262 -25.35 10.02 -8.94
C TYR A 262 -24.72 10.84 -7.80
N PRO A 263 -25.38 10.96 -6.63
CA PRO A 263 -26.66 10.37 -6.26
C PRO A 263 -27.87 11.06 -6.93
N GLY A 264 -28.92 10.29 -7.23
CA GLY A 264 -30.12 10.77 -7.91
C GLY A 264 -31.19 9.69 -8.05
N ASP A 265 -32.25 10.00 -8.81
CA ASP A 265 -33.19 8.96 -9.26
C ASP A 265 -32.60 8.23 -10.48
N PRO A 266 -32.80 6.91 -10.62
CA PRO A 266 -32.32 6.18 -11.79
C PRO A 266 -33.03 6.65 -13.07
N ASP A 267 -32.27 6.77 -14.15
CA ASP A 267 -32.81 7.08 -15.48
C ASP A 267 -33.67 5.93 -16.01
N ASN A 268 -33.23 4.70 -15.77
CA ASN A 268 -33.96 3.48 -16.08
C ASN A 268 -33.79 2.43 -14.98
N THR A 269 -34.84 1.64 -14.77
CA THR A 269 -34.82 0.48 -13.87
C THR A 269 -35.33 -0.75 -14.62
N TYR A 270 -34.53 -1.81 -14.64
CA TYR A 270 -34.88 -3.11 -15.18
C TYR A 270 -35.12 -4.07 -14.04
N SER A 271 -36.33 -4.61 -13.91
CA SER A 271 -36.70 -5.48 -12.78
C SER A 271 -36.98 -6.90 -13.24
N ALA A 272 -36.44 -7.88 -12.50
CA ALA A 272 -36.71 -9.30 -12.75
C ALA A 272 -38.15 -9.70 -12.35
N ASN A 273 -38.88 -8.84 -11.62
CA ASN A 273 -40.24 -9.09 -11.13
C ASN A 273 -40.38 -10.43 -10.40
N LEU A 274 -39.45 -10.69 -9.48
CA LEU A 274 -39.40 -11.93 -8.70
C LEU A 274 -40.51 -11.98 -7.65
N SER A 275 -40.87 -13.20 -7.24
CA SER A 275 -41.85 -13.44 -6.17
C SER A 275 -41.25 -14.00 -4.88
N SER A 276 -39.92 -14.12 -4.80
CA SER A 276 -39.11 -15.00 -3.93
C SER A 276 -38.74 -16.31 -4.62
N GLU A 277 -37.50 -16.37 -5.11
CA GLU A 277 -36.96 -17.49 -5.84
C GLU A 277 -36.04 -18.32 -4.95
N LYS A 278 -36.44 -19.58 -4.70
CA LYS A 278 -35.65 -20.52 -3.92
C LYS A 278 -34.37 -20.96 -4.65
N ILE A 279 -33.26 -20.98 -3.92
CA ILE A 279 -32.00 -21.67 -4.24
C ILE A 279 -31.76 -22.71 -3.14
N GLY A 280 -31.71 -23.99 -3.54
CA GLY A 280 -31.61 -25.09 -2.58
C GLY A 280 -30.24 -25.16 -1.90
N ALA A 281 -30.18 -25.76 -0.71
CA ALA A 281 -28.91 -26.11 -0.06
C ALA A 281 -27.98 -26.90 -1.00
N GLY A 282 -26.69 -26.55 -1.04
CA GLY A 282 -25.68 -27.19 -1.88
C GLY A 282 -25.94 -27.06 -3.38
N SER A 283 -26.59 -25.98 -3.83
CA SER A 283 -26.93 -25.75 -5.24
C SER A 283 -26.62 -24.33 -5.69
N SER A 284 -26.46 -24.17 -7.00
CA SER A 284 -26.32 -22.88 -7.65
C SER A 284 -27.49 -22.62 -8.59
N LYS A 285 -27.92 -21.36 -8.70
CA LYS A 285 -28.97 -20.93 -9.63
C LYS A 285 -28.58 -19.60 -10.27
N SER A 286 -28.80 -19.51 -11.58
CA SER A 286 -28.56 -18.30 -12.36
C SER A 286 -29.88 -17.71 -12.87
N PHE A 287 -29.98 -16.39 -12.80
CA PHE A 287 -31.08 -15.57 -13.28
C PHE A 287 -30.56 -14.69 -14.42
N LYS A 288 -31.38 -14.43 -15.42
CA LYS A 288 -30.97 -13.72 -16.64
C LYS A 288 -31.92 -12.60 -16.94
N MET A 289 -31.38 -11.46 -17.32
CA MET A 289 -32.14 -10.28 -17.73
C MET A 289 -31.48 -9.68 -18.98
N ASN A 290 -32.29 -9.20 -19.92
CA ASN A 290 -31.75 -8.40 -21.02
C ASN A 290 -31.86 -6.92 -20.65
N VAL A 291 -30.73 -6.24 -20.65
CA VAL A 291 -30.63 -4.80 -20.37
C VAL A 291 -29.83 -4.10 -21.47
N THR A 292 -29.98 -2.79 -21.55
CA THR A 292 -29.17 -1.95 -22.45
C THR A 292 -28.78 -0.72 -21.67
N VAL A 293 -27.59 -0.77 -21.09
CA VAL A 293 -26.99 0.34 -20.34
C VAL A 293 -25.75 0.75 -21.10
N GLU A 294 -25.80 1.95 -21.68
CA GLU A 294 -24.67 2.49 -22.44
C GLU A 294 -23.61 3.02 -21.47
N SER A 295 -22.35 2.97 -21.89
CA SER A 295 -21.31 3.71 -21.18
C SER A 295 -21.37 5.17 -21.61
N SER A 296 -21.43 6.08 -20.65
CA SER A 296 -21.03 7.45 -20.95
C SER A 296 -19.52 7.41 -21.19
N VAL A 297 -19.06 7.93 -22.33
CA VAL A 297 -17.66 7.75 -22.77
C VAL A 297 -16.69 8.19 -21.65
N SER A 298 -15.94 7.20 -21.13
CA SER A 298 -14.89 7.19 -20.09
C SER A 298 -15.22 6.68 -18.67
N ALA A 299 -16.20 5.80 -18.49
CA ALA A 299 -16.36 5.03 -17.23
C ALA A 299 -15.20 4.02 -16.97
N GLN A 300 -14.37 3.73 -17.97
CA GLN A 300 -13.00 3.28 -17.71
C GLN A 300 -12.23 4.47 -17.14
N ALA A 301 -12.39 4.70 -15.83
CA ALA A 301 -11.51 5.57 -15.08
C ALA A 301 -10.08 5.11 -15.38
N VAL A 302 -9.37 5.90 -16.18
CA VAL A 302 -7.92 5.83 -16.27
C VAL A 302 -7.46 5.97 -14.83
N SER A 303 -6.82 4.95 -14.26
CA SER A 303 -6.08 5.02 -12.99
C SER A 303 -5.31 6.34 -13.01
N SER A 304 -5.84 7.33 -12.29
CA SER A 304 -5.38 8.73 -12.39
C SER A 304 -4.20 8.97 -11.47
N SER A 305 -3.92 8.02 -10.57
CA SER A 305 -2.90 8.12 -9.54
C SER A 305 -1.50 8.27 -10.13
N GLY A 306 -1.28 7.70 -11.32
CA GLY A 306 0.04 7.58 -11.92
C GLY A 306 1.01 6.76 -11.06
N LEU A 307 0.57 6.10 -9.97
CA LEU A 307 1.40 5.30 -9.08
C LEU A 307 1.94 4.05 -9.78
N ASP A 308 1.21 3.53 -10.76
CA ASP A 308 1.64 2.40 -11.58
C ASP A 308 2.98 2.65 -12.30
N ARG A 309 3.35 3.91 -12.53
CA ARG A 309 4.65 4.26 -13.15
C ARG A 309 5.84 3.96 -12.24
N TYR A 310 5.61 3.88 -10.93
CA TYR A 310 6.63 3.63 -9.91
C TYR A 310 6.61 2.18 -9.42
N VAL A 311 5.81 1.30 -10.03
CA VAL A 311 5.78 -0.11 -9.65
C VAL A 311 7.04 -0.80 -10.15
N ARG A 312 7.71 -1.53 -9.25
CA ARG A 312 8.79 -2.47 -9.59
C ARG A 312 8.35 -3.91 -9.35
N ASP A 313 9.11 -4.84 -9.93
CA ASP A 313 9.02 -6.24 -9.56
C ASP A 313 9.35 -6.42 -8.08
N TYR A 314 8.61 -7.30 -7.41
CA TYR A 314 8.89 -7.66 -6.03
C TYR A 314 10.15 -8.55 -5.95
N THR A 315 10.83 -8.47 -4.82
CA THR A 315 12.03 -9.24 -4.49
C THR A 315 11.74 -10.21 -3.36
N GLU A 316 12.68 -11.13 -3.11
CA GLU A 316 12.57 -12.03 -1.97
C GLU A 316 12.60 -11.29 -0.62
N ALA A 317 13.26 -10.13 -0.55
CA ALA A 317 13.34 -9.32 0.67
C ALA A 317 11.96 -8.77 1.08
N ASP A 318 11.13 -8.37 0.10
CA ASP A 318 9.83 -7.73 0.33
C ASP A 318 8.87 -8.61 1.16
N TRP A 319 8.90 -9.93 0.96
CA TRP A 319 8.05 -10.85 1.74
C TRP A 319 8.81 -11.61 2.84
N ARG A 320 10.12 -11.88 2.70
CA ARG A 320 10.87 -12.61 3.73
C ARG A 320 11.16 -11.78 4.97
N SER A 321 11.23 -10.45 4.87
CA SER A 321 11.40 -9.55 6.02
C SER A 321 10.35 -9.85 7.11
N ARG A 322 9.11 -10.15 6.70
CA ARG A 322 7.99 -10.54 7.57
C ARG A 322 8.24 -11.78 8.44
N ARG A 323 9.15 -12.69 8.07
CA ARG A 323 9.49 -13.85 8.94
C ARG A 323 10.18 -13.44 10.24
N LYS A 324 10.77 -12.25 10.26
CA LYS A 324 11.43 -11.67 11.44
C LYS A 324 10.52 -10.73 12.20
N LYS A 325 9.36 -10.37 11.63
CA LYS A 325 8.39 -9.50 12.29
C LYS A 325 7.62 -10.29 13.33
N ASN A 326 7.54 -9.72 14.52
CA ASN A 326 6.70 -10.27 15.57
C ASN A 326 5.27 -9.82 15.27
N ILE A 327 4.39 -10.77 14.95
CA ILE A 327 2.98 -10.50 14.66
C ILE A 327 2.15 -11.06 15.80
N ARG A 328 1.26 -10.24 16.37
CA ARG A 328 0.35 -10.70 17.43
C ARG A 328 -0.92 -11.27 16.81
N SER A 329 -1.12 -12.57 16.99
CA SER A 329 -2.43 -13.18 16.80
C SER A 329 -3.25 -12.93 18.07
N GLN A 330 -4.05 -11.86 18.14
CA GLN A 330 -5.36 -11.90 18.84
C GLN A 330 -6.11 -10.58 18.92
N SER A 331 -7.43 -10.74 18.87
CA SER A 331 -8.47 -9.88 19.41
C SER A 331 -8.66 -10.07 20.92
N ASN A 332 -8.97 -8.94 21.56
CA ASN A 332 -9.51 -8.77 22.92
C ASN A 332 -8.64 -9.06 24.16
N SER A 333 -8.20 -7.97 24.78
CA SER A 333 -8.15 -7.72 26.23
C SER A 333 -7.37 -8.70 27.13
N SER A 334 -6.05 -8.71 27.03
CA SER A 334 -5.24 -9.26 28.14
C SER A 334 -4.01 -8.42 28.49
N SER A 335 -4.21 -7.12 28.69
CA SER A 335 -3.38 -6.33 29.61
C SER A 335 -4.08 -4.99 29.94
N SER A 336 -3.46 -4.18 30.79
CA SER A 336 -3.98 -3.02 31.54
C SER A 336 -4.73 -1.90 30.79
N ASP A 337 -4.94 -1.99 29.47
CA ASP A 337 -5.67 -1.04 28.62
C ASP A 337 -6.97 -1.67 28.08
N ALA A 338 -7.89 -2.05 28.98
CA ALA A 338 -9.15 -2.68 28.60
C ALA A 338 -10.12 -1.77 27.83
N ASP A 339 -9.77 -0.48 27.67
CA ASP A 339 -10.61 0.54 27.06
C ASP A 339 -10.28 0.77 25.57
N PHE A 340 -9.25 0.11 25.00
CA PHE A 340 -8.80 0.32 23.64
C PHE A 340 -8.73 -0.97 22.81
N GLY A 341 -9.51 -0.99 21.72
CA GLY A 341 -9.56 -2.06 20.74
C GLY A 341 -8.27 -2.18 19.94
N ARG A 342 -7.92 -3.43 19.60
CA ARG A 342 -6.76 -3.81 18.79
C ARG A 342 -7.16 -4.98 17.91
N GLY A 343 -6.91 -4.87 16.61
CA GLY A 343 -7.36 -5.88 15.67
C GLY A 343 -6.66 -5.83 14.32
N LEU A 344 -5.45 -5.29 14.24
CA LEU A 344 -4.71 -5.40 12.99
C LEU A 344 -4.24 -6.84 12.80
N LYS A 345 -4.58 -7.42 11.65
CA LYS A 345 -4.00 -8.67 11.17
C LYS A 345 -3.02 -8.37 10.04
N GLU A 346 -1.84 -8.96 10.15
CA GLU A 346 -0.78 -8.83 9.15
C GLU A 346 -0.67 -10.11 8.34
N LEU A 347 -0.41 -9.97 7.04
CA LEU A 347 -0.09 -11.12 6.19
C LEU A 347 1.18 -11.80 6.71
N SER A 348 1.15 -13.11 6.83
CA SER A 348 2.38 -13.90 7.00
C SER A 348 3.30 -13.71 5.80
N ALA A 349 4.56 -14.11 5.95
CA ALA A 349 5.51 -14.09 4.84
C ALA A 349 5.04 -14.89 3.61
N ALA A 350 4.27 -15.97 3.81
CA ALA A 350 3.72 -16.77 2.72
C ALA A 350 2.56 -16.04 2.04
N GLU A 351 1.61 -15.53 2.82
CA GLU A 351 0.46 -14.78 2.29
C GLU A 351 0.90 -13.50 1.57
N MET A 352 1.90 -12.78 2.09
CA MET A 352 2.47 -11.61 1.40
C MET A 352 3.12 -11.99 0.07
N LYS A 353 3.82 -13.13 0.02
CA LYS A 353 4.41 -13.63 -1.24
C LYS A 353 3.31 -13.93 -2.26
N ASP A 354 2.26 -14.62 -1.83
CA ASP A 354 1.12 -14.95 -2.70
C ASP A 354 0.41 -13.67 -3.16
N ALA A 355 0.29 -12.66 -2.29
CA ALA A 355 -0.27 -11.35 -2.62
C ALA A 355 0.58 -10.57 -3.65
N LEU A 356 1.90 -10.65 -3.56
CA LEU A 356 2.81 -10.05 -4.53
C LEU A 356 2.78 -10.82 -5.87
N GLU A 357 2.74 -12.15 -5.83
CA GLU A 357 2.72 -13.03 -7.02
C GLU A 357 1.42 -12.92 -7.82
N SER A 358 0.31 -12.66 -7.14
CA SER A 358 -1.00 -12.45 -7.74
C SER A 358 -1.28 -11.00 -8.12
N GLY A 359 -0.38 -10.06 -7.82
CA GLY A 359 -0.63 -8.63 -8.07
C GLY A 359 -1.69 -8.01 -7.16
N ILE A 360 -2.05 -8.68 -6.05
CA ILE A 360 -2.87 -8.12 -4.95
C ILE A 360 -2.22 -6.83 -4.44
N VAL A 361 -0.93 -6.96 -4.17
CA VAL A 361 -0.06 -5.91 -3.67
C VAL A 361 1.03 -5.68 -4.70
N LYS A 362 1.25 -4.42 -5.09
CA LYS A 362 2.36 -4.02 -5.96
C LYS A 362 3.39 -3.24 -5.15
N THR A 363 4.67 -3.58 -5.30
CA THR A 363 5.77 -2.88 -4.62
C THR A 363 6.12 -1.60 -5.36
N LEU A 364 6.24 -0.50 -4.62
CA LEU A 364 6.74 0.75 -5.17
C LEU A 364 8.28 0.77 -5.19
N ASP A 365 8.83 1.41 -6.21
CA ASP A 365 10.23 1.72 -6.36
C ASP A 365 10.53 3.08 -5.72
N SER A 366 11.19 3.05 -4.56
CA SER A 366 11.55 4.26 -3.83
C SER A 366 12.55 5.14 -4.59
N THR A 367 13.44 4.56 -5.39
CA THR A 367 14.41 5.34 -6.18
C THR A 367 13.70 6.12 -7.28
N THR A 368 12.79 5.47 -8.01
CA THR A 368 12.04 6.13 -9.09
C THR A 368 11.08 7.18 -8.54
N LEU A 369 10.50 6.96 -7.36
CA LEU A 369 9.67 7.96 -6.67
C LEU A 369 10.49 9.19 -6.28
N ALA A 370 11.62 8.98 -5.58
CA ALA A 370 12.50 10.04 -5.10
C ALA A 370 13.12 10.87 -6.25
N ASP A 371 13.35 10.24 -7.41
CA ASP A 371 13.97 10.86 -8.58
C ASP A 371 13.01 11.65 -9.47
N ASP A 372 11.68 11.50 -9.36
CA ASP A 372 10.71 12.02 -10.37
C ASP A 372 10.62 13.56 -10.42
N GLU A 373 11.45 14.31 -9.68
CA GLU A 373 11.48 15.78 -9.61
C GLU A 373 10.10 16.45 -9.35
N ILE A 374 9.04 15.69 -9.06
CA ILE A 374 7.72 16.15 -8.59
C ILE A 374 7.85 16.51 -7.11
N LYS A 375 8.86 17.33 -6.80
CA LYS A 375 8.92 18.02 -5.51
C LYS A 375 7.82 19.04 -5.53
N VAL A 376 6.82 18.88 -4.66
CA VAL A 376 6.04 20.03 -4.21
C VAL A 376 6.97 20.85 -3.30
N ALA A 377 7.92 21.53 -3.91
CA ALA A 377 8.89 22.46 -3.34
C ALA A 377 9.15 22.36 -1.81
N GLY A 378 10.02 21.44 -1.38
CA GLY A 378 10.96 21.65 -0.27
C GLY A 378 10.40 22.25 1.03
N GLU A 379 9.26 21.76 1.51
CA GLU A 379 8.81 22.08 2.86
C GLU A 379 9.51 21.13 3.84
N ALA A 380 10.17 21.65 4.87
CA ALA A 380 10.84 20.84 5.90
C ALA A 380 9.84 20.12 6.84
N ASN A 381 8.53 20.22 6.55
CA ASN A 381 7.45 19.60 7.30
C ASN A 381 6.14 19.66 6.49
N LEU A 382 5.28 18.68 6.72
CA LEU A 382 3.94 18.56 6.18
C LEU A 382 3.03 17.95 7.25
N ASP A 383 1.80 18.44 7.38
CA ASP A 383 0.80 17.85 8.28
C ASP A 383 -0.60 17.89 7.65
N HIS A 384 -1.01 16.78 7.01
CA HIS A 384 -2.36 16.68 6.46
C HIS A 384 -3.44 16.70 7.54
N SER A 385 -3.14 16.33 8.79
CA SER A 385 -4.15 16.38 9.87
C SER A 385 -4.55 17.81 10.27
N ALA A 386 -3.78 18.82 9.86
CA ALA A 386 -4.14 20.23 10.00
C ALA A 386 -4.97 20.77 8.81
N SER A 387 -5.12 19.97 7.75
CA SER A 387 -5.92 20.33 6.57
C SER A 387 -7.41 20.32 6.90
N GLN A 388 -8.17 21.22 6.27
CA GLN A 388 -9.63 21.21 6.35
C GLN A 388 -10.26 19.94 5.75
N HIS A 389 -9.53 19.21 4.90
CA HIS A 389 -10.02 17.98 4.28
C HIS A 389 -9.77 16.74 5.15
N PHE A 390 -9.00 16.84 6.24
CA PHE A 390 -8.74 15.70 7.10
C PHE A 390 -9.81 15.59 8.19
N PRO A 391 -10.41 14.41 8.41
CA PRO A 391 -11.45 14.25 9.42
C PRO A 391 -10.88 14.37 10.83
N PRO A 392 -11.67 14.84 11.82
CA PRO A 392 -11.25 14.83 13.23
C PRO A 392 -10.87 13.42 13.68
N VAL A 393 -9.96 13.32 14.64
CA VAL A 393 -9.52 12.02 15.18
C VAL A 393 -10.71 11.24 15.75
N GLY A 394 -10.92 10.05 15.19
CA GLY A 394 -11.99 9.15 15.56
C GLY A 394 -11.64 8.22 16.72
N ASN A 395 -12.63 7.46 17.18
CA ASN A 395 -12.50 6.55 18.30
C ASN A 395 -13.19 5.22 17.99
N GLN A 396 -12.40 4.17 17.82
CA GLN A 396 -12.87 2.80 17.59
C GLN A 396 -13.40 2.14 18.88
N GLY A 397 -13.20 2.78 20.03
CA GLY A 397 -13.56 2.20 21.32
C GLY A 397 -12.85 0.87 21.55
N THR A 398 -13.60 -0.16 21.94
CA THR A 398 -13.07 -1.50 22.18
C THR A 398 -13.02 -2.41 20.94
N GLU A 399 -13.62 -2.00 19.83
CA GLU A 399 -13.70 -2.81 18.61
C GLU A 399 -12.33 -2.98 17.94
N GLY A 400 -12.04 -4.14 17.38
CA GLY A 400 -10.83 -4.47 16.62
C GLY A 400 -10.72 -3.81 15.23
N SER A 401 -11.39 -2.69 14.97
CA SER A 401 -11.55 -2.10 13.64
C SER A 401 -10.44 -1.13 13.19
N CYS A 402 -9.29 -1.07 13.88
CA CYS A 402 -8.22 -0.10 13.61
C CYS A 402 -7.76 -0.08 12.12
N ALA A 403 -7.72 -1.23 11.44
CA ALA A 403 -7.37 -1.29 10.03
C ALA A 403 -8.39 -0.56 9.14
N SER A 404 -9.68 -0.69 9.45
CA SER A 404 -10.77 0.01 8.78
C SER A 404 -10.76 1.50 9.11
N TRP A 405 -10.47 1.88 10.35
CA TRP A 405 -10.26 3.28 10.70
C TRP A 405 -9.14 3.94 9.89
N SER A 406 -7.98 3.28 9.78
CA SER A 406 -6.86 3.80 9.01
C SER A 406 -7.18 3.93 7.52
N THR A 407 -7.71 2.87 6.91
CA THR A 407 -7.90 2.79 5.45
C THR A 407 -9.18 3.45 4.95
N VAL A 408 -10.25 3.42 5.74
CA VAL A 408 -11.58 3.89 5.34
C VAL A 408 -11.84 5.29 5.90
N TYR A 409 -11.76 5.47 7.21
CA TYR A 409 -12.08 6.75 7.84
C TYR A 409 -11.04 7.83 7.51
N TYR A 410 -9.75 7.54 7.71
CA TYR A 410 -8.69 8.52 7.47
C TYR A 410 -8.28 8.63 6.00
N MET A 411 -7.79 7.54 5.38
CA MET A 411 -7.28 7.61 4.00
C MET A 411 -8.37 7.99 2.99
N LEU A 412 -9.43 7.17 2.87
CA LEU A 412 -10.51 7.50 1.92
C LEU A 412 -11.28 8.76 2.31
N GLY A 413 -11.56 8.99 3.60
CA GLY A 413 -12.23 10.22 4.03
C GLY A 413 -11.49 11.48 3.61
N PHE A 414 -10.17 11.51 3.77
CA PHE A 414 -9.32 12.60 3.28
C PHE A 414 -9.38 12.76 1.76
N TYR A 415 -9.33 11.65 1.02
CA TYR A 415 -9.39 11.68 -0.45
C TYR A 415 -10.74 12.21 -0.96
N GLN A 416 -11.85 11.71 -0.43
CA GLN A 416 -13.20 12.17 -0.78
C GLN A 416 -13.38 13.65 -0.46
N ALA A 417 -12.92 14.09 0.71
CA ALA A 417 -13.02 15.49 1.09
C ALA A 417 -12.17 16.41 0.20
N ARG A 418 -10.99 15.97 -0.21
CA ARG A 418 -10.14 16.73 -1.15
C ARG A 418 -10.76 16.82 -2.54
N ASP A 419 -11.24 15.69 -3.07
CA ASP A 419 -11.87 15.61 -4.41
C ASP A 419 -13.13 16.49 -4.48
N GLN A 420 -13.98 16.41 -3.44
CA GLN A 420 -15.25 17.10 -3.39
C GLN A 420 -15.18 18.52 -2.77
N GLY A 421 -14.02 18.92 -2.25
CA GLY A 421 -13.82 20.19 -1.55
C GLY A 421 -14.61 20.31 -0.25
N TRP A 422 -14.80 19.21 0.47
CA TRP A 422 -15.52 19.18 1.75
C TRP A 422 -14.66 19.70 2.90
N ASP A 423 -15.18 20.67 3.65
CA ASP A 423 -14.61 21.07 4.93
C ASP A 423 -15.06 20.10 6.03
N LEU A 424 -14.11 19.33 6.56
CA LEU A 424 -14.26 18.41 7.69
C LEU A 424 -13.71 19.00 9.00
N SER A 425 -13.24 20.25 9.00
CA SER A 425 -12.66 20.89 10.18
C SER A 425 -13.67 20.97 11.32
N ALA A 426 -13.44 20.20 12.37
CA ALA A 426 -14.22 20.26 13.60
C ALA A 426 -13.36 19.84 14.79
N ALA A 427 -13.79 20.26 15.98
CA ALA A 427 -13.11 19.86 17.21
C ALA A 427 -13.31 18.36 17.53
N SER A 428 -14.37 17.74 17.01
CA SER A 428 -14.70 16.32 17.19
C SER A 428 -15.52 15.80 16.02
N VAL A 429 -15.59 14.48 15.88
CA VAL A 429 -16.40 13.76 14.87
C VAL A 429 -17.83 14.30 14.80
N SER A 430 -18.47 14.53 15.95
CA SER A 430 -19.87 15.00 16.04
C SER A 430 -20.12 16.41 15.48
N GLY A 431 -19.05 17.20 15.28
CA GLY A 431 -19.13 18.55 14.72
C GLY A 431 -19.09 18.59 13.19
N VAL A 432 -18.85 17.47 12.52
CA VAL A 432 -18.77 17.35 11.06
C VAL A 432 -20.14 17.01 10.48
N ASP A 433 -20.40 17.38 9.22
CA ASP A 433 -21.51 16.83 8.46
C ASP A 433 -21.30 15.32 8.26
N GLN A 434 -22.08 14.50 8.97
CA GLN A 434 -21.88 13.04 8.99
C GLN A 434 -22.10 12.39 7.62
N SER A 435 -22.76 13.07 6.68
CA SER A 435 -22.87 12.56 5.29
C SER A 435 -21.54 12.59 4.52
N ARG A 436 -20.53 13.28 5.05
CA ARG A 436 -19.20 13.47 4.45
C ARG A 436 -18.09 12.71 5.16
N LEU A 437 -18.42 11.99 6.23
CA LEU A 437 -17.51 11.09 6.91
C LEU A 437 -17.74 9.67 6.41
N MET A 438 -16.67 8.89 6.31
CA MET A 438 -16.72 7.51 5.85
C MET A 438 -16.89 6.56 7.05
N SER A 439 -17.74 5.55 6.92
CA SER A 439 -17.96 4.55 7.97
C SER A 439 -16.85 3.49 7.96
N PRO A 440 -16.02 3.37 9.00
CA PRO A 440 -15.08 2.25 9.11
C PRO A 440 -15.81 0.91 9.32
N ASP A 441 -16.91 0.93 10.07
CA ASP A 441 -17.73 -0.23 10.40
C ASP A 441 -18.29 -0.93 9.16
N PHE A 442 -18.75 -0.18 8.15
CA PHE A 442 -19.31 -0.77 6.95
C PHE A 442 -18.35 -1.80 6.31
N ILE A 443 -17.07 -1.43 6.16
CA ILE A 443 -16.06 -2.36 5.65
C ILE A 443 -15.65 -3.37 6.71
N TYR A 444 -15.40 -2.96 7.95
CA TYR A 444 -14.95 -3.88 9.01
C TYR A 444 -15.87 -5.11 9.12
N GLN A 445 -17.18 -4.88 9.16
CA GLN A 445 -18.21 -5.91 9.30
C GLN A 445 -18.33 -6.82 8.05
N LEU A 446 -17.74 -6.41 6.93
CA LEU A 446 -17.61 -7.21 5.72
C LEU A 446 -16.34 -8.09 5.70
N VAL A 447 -15.34 -7.82 6.55
CA VAL A 447 -14.01 -8.47 6.51
C VAL A 447 -13.47 -8.92 7.88
N ASN A 448 -14.35 -9.14 8.85
CA ASN A 448 -13.99 -9.49 10.23
C ASN A 448 -14.22 -10.97 10.61
N ASP A 449 -14.55 -11.82 9.64
CA ASP A 449 -14.88 -13.24 9.83
C ASP A 449 -16.09 -13.46 10.76
N GLY A 450 -16.99 -12.47 10.84
CA GLY A 450 -18.17 -12.50 11.71
C GLY A 450 -17.83 -12.40 13.20
N GLN A 451 -16.65 -11.89 13.54
CA GLN A 451 -16.19 -11.75 14.91
C GLN A 451 -15.54 -10.39 15.10
N ASP A 452 -15.55 -9.89 16.34
CA ASP A 452 -14.68 -8.79 16.73
C ASP A 452 -13.23 -9.29 16.90
N GLY A 453 -12.66 -9.71 15.77
CA GLY A 453 -11.43 -10.47 15.64
C GLY A 453 -10.27 -9.65 15.09
N GLY A 454 -10.56 -8.44 14.59
CA GLY A 454 -9.65 -7.70 13.73
C GLY A 454 -9.74 -8.09 12.25
N SER A 455 -9.07 -7.32 11.39
CA SER A 455 -9.07 -7.49 9.92
C SER A 455 -7.70 -7.12 9.31
N TYR A 456 -7.51 -7.50 8.04
CA TYR A 456 -6.29 -7.24 7.27
C TYR A 456 -6.38 -5.94 6.49
N TYR A 457 -5.27 -5.21 6.32
CA TYR A 457 -5.23 -4.06 5.40
C TYR A 457 -5.66 -4.45 3.99
N THR A 458 -5.21 -5.60 3.49
CA THR A 458 -5.52 -6.07 2.14
C THR A 458 -7.00 -6.32 1.92
N ASP A 459 -7.68 -6.92 2.91
CA ASP A 459 -9.12 -7.20 2.80
C ASP A 459 -9.91 -5.90 2.83
N ASN A 460 -9.56 -4.98 3.73
CA ASN A 460 -10.17 -3.65 3.81
C ASN A 460 -10.03 -2.89 2.49
N LEU A 461 -8.80 -2.75 1.98
CA LEU A 461 -8.52 -1.98 0.77
C LEU A 461 -9.12 -2.62 -0.48
N MET A 462 -9.12 -3.95 -0.57
CA MET A 462 -9.74 -4.65 -1.68
C MET A 462 -11.27 -4.48 -1.66
N MET A 463 -11.91 -4.64 -0.51
CA MET A 463 -13.36 -4.47 -0.40
C MET A 463 -13.76 -3.01 -0.58
N LEU A 464 -12.94 -2.07 -0.14
CA LEU A 464 -13.10 -0.64 -0.42
C LEU A 464 -13.02 -0.33 -1.92
N ALA A 465 -12.07 -0.94 -2.63
CA ALA A 465 -12.00 -0.82 -4.08
C ALA A 465 -13.18 -1.50 -4.77
N ASN A 466 -13.65 -2.64 -4.26
CA ASN A 466 -14.70 -3.45 -4.89
C ASN A 466 -16.10 -2.87 -4.70
N LEU A 467 -16.44 -2.47 -3.47
CA LEU A 467 -17.78 -2.09 -3.02
C LEU A 467 -17.89 -0.60 -2.67
N GLY A 468 -16.79 0.00 -2.21
CA GLY A 468 -16.78 1.29 -1.54
C GLY A 468 -17.32 1.23 -0.12
N THR A 469 -17.50 2.39 0.52
CA THR A 469 -17.96 2.46 1.92
C THR A 469 -19.12 3.41 2.16
N ALA A 470 -19.99 3.05 3.09
CA ALA A 470 -21.10 3.90 3.48
C ALA A 470 -20.62 5.20 4.12
N SER A 471 -21.45 6.26 4.03
CA SER A 471 -21.25 7.43 4.88
C SER A 471 -21.57 7.12 6.33
N TRP A 472 -20.95 7.87 7.25
CA TRP A 472 -21.23 7.79 8.68
C TRP A 472 -22.69 8.09 9.00
N ALA A 473 -23.37 8.94 8.23
CA ALA A 473 -24.79 9.22 8.41
C ALA A 473 -25.67 7.97 8.21
N GLU A 474 -25.31 7.09 7.28
CA GLU A 474 -26.06 5.88 6.96
C GLU A 474 -25.65 4.66 7.79
N MET A 475 -24.38 4.62 8.22
CA MET A 475 -23.85 3.61 9.13
C MET A 475 -22.82 4.23 10.08
N PRO A 476 -23.26 4.83 11.20
CA PRO A 476 -22.34 5.36 12.21
C PRO A 476 -21.45 4.26 12.78
N ALA A 477 -20.22 4.60 13.17
CA ALA A 477 -19.39 3.65 13.90
C ALA A 477 -20.00 3.34 15.29
N ASP A 478 -20.08 2.06 15.64
CA ASP A 478 -20.64 1.54 16.89
C ASP A 478 -19.77 0.38 17.40
N ASP A 479 -18.94 0.65 18.41
CA ASP A 479 -18.00 -0.31 18.99
C ASP A 479 -18.65 -1.50 19.71
N SER A 480 -19.99 -1.57 19.72
CA SER A 480 -20.78 -2.66 20.28
C SER A 480 -21.45 -3.55 19.22
N GLU A 481 -21.36 -3.21 17.93
CA GLU A 481 -22.00 -3.90 16.81
C GLU A 481 -21.01 -4.15 15.67
N TYR A 482 -20.79 -5.43 15.33
CA TYR A 482 -19.79 -5.83 14.33
C TYR A 482 -20.30 -6.84 13.29
N LEU A 483 -21.62 -7.06 13.18
CA LEU A 483 -22.21 -8.07 12.28
C LEU A 483 -23.13 -7.48 11.21
N SER A 484 -23.68 -6.29 11.42
CA SER A 484 -24.58 -5.60 10.51
C SER A 484 -23.95 -5.32 9.14
N TRP A 485 -24.74 -5.46 8.07
CA TRP A 485 -24.38 -4.97 6.73
C TRP A 485 -25.03 -3.63 6.41
N GLY A 486 -25.64 -2.96 7.40
CA GLY A 486 -26.30 -1.68 7.20
C GLY A 486 -27.62 -1.79 6.40
N SER A 487 -28.14 -0.63 6.01
CA SER A 487 -29.37 -0.50 5.23
C SER A 487 -29.08 -0.39 3.72
N GLU A 488 -30.11 -0.47 2.88
CA GLU A 488 -29.98 -0.18 1.44
C GLU A 488 -29.34 1.21 1.19
N ALA A 489 -29.66 2.22 2.00
CA ALA A 489 -29.08 3.56 1.87
C ALA A 489 -27.55 3.56 2.14
N ALA A 490 -27.08 2.74 3.09
CA ALA A 490 -25.66 2.55 3.33
C ALA A 490 -24.96 1.98 2.10
N TRP A 491 -25.49 0.91 1.50
CA TRP A 491 -24.95 0.32 0.26
C TRP A 491 -25.01 1.26 -0.94
N ARG A 492 -26.06 2.09 -1.04
CA ARG A 492 -26.14 3.14 -2.07
C ARG A 492 -25.01 4.14 -1.90
N THR A 493 -24.80 4.70 -0.70
CA THR A 493 -23.66 5.61 -0.49
C THR A 493 -22.31 4.94 -0.71
N ALA A 494 -22.18 3.65 -0.39
CA ALA A 494 -20.96 2.88 -0.66
C ALA A 494 -20.57 2.85 -2.14
N ALA A 495 -21.54 2.71 -3.04
CA ALA A 495 -21.29 2.67 -4.48
C ALA A 495 -20.52 3.90 -5.02
N ALA A 496 -20.63 5.07 -4.38
CA ALA A 496 -19.93 6.28 -4.79
C ALA A 496 -18.55 6.45 -4.14
N HIS A 497 -18.32 5.95 -2.92
CA HIS A 497 -17.09 6.19 -2.17
C HIS A 497 -16.09 5.05 -2.35
N ARG A 498 -15.39 5.04 -3.48
CA ARG A 498 -14.45 3.98 -3.88
C ARG A 498 -13.02 4.49 -4.02
N VAL A 499 -12.10 3.54 -4.11
CA VAL A 499 -10.67 3.74 -4.39
C VAL A 499 -10.27 2.96 -5.65
N ASP A 500 -9.13 3.34 -6.23
CA ASP A 500 -8.54 2.66 -7.37
C ASP A 500 -7.57 1.56 -6.94
N TYR A 501 -7.73 0.40 -7.55
CA TYR A 501 -6.92 -0.78 -7.34
C TYR A 501 -5.79 -0.82 -8.39
N PRO A 502 -4.56 -1.28 -8.10
CA PRO A 502 -4.11 -2.19 -7.02
C PRO A 502 -3.78 -1.54 -5.67
N ILE A 503 -3.51 -2.40 -4.68
CA ILE A 503 -2.91 -1.98 -3.40
C ILE A 503 -1.40 -1.81 -3.62
N TYR A 504 -0.85 -0.70 -3.13
CA TYR A 504 0.59 -0.45 -3.19
C TYR A 504 1.22 -0.67 -1.82
N TYR A 505 2.49 -1.07 -1.83
CA TYR A 505 3.27 -1.35 -0.64
C TYR A 505 4.69 -0.80 -0.75
N LEU A 506 5.17 -0.26 0.38
CA LEU A 506 6.54 0.21 0.56
C LEU A 506 7.02 -0.19 1.97
N GLN A 507 8.30 -0.55 2.08
CA GLN A 507 8.95 -0.81 3.36
C GLN A 507 10.10 0.18 3.54
N ILE A 508 10.17 0.84 4.70
CA ILE A 508 11.25 1.78 5.01
C ILE A 508 12.48 1.01 5.49
N ASN A 509 13.56 1.00 4.70
CA ASN A 509 14.82 0.34 5.01
C ASN A 509 16.02 1.29 5.04
N ASN A 510 15.90 2.47 4.43
CA ASN A 510 16.94 3.47 4.31
C ASN A 510 16.32 4.87 4.08
N TYR A 511 17.17 5.90 3.94
CA TYR A 511 16.71 7.27 3.72
C TYR A 511 16.10 7.52 2.33
N THR A 512 16.46 6.74 1.29
CA THR A 512 15.75 6.82 0.00
C THR A 512 14.28 6.43 0.15
N ASP A 513 13.99 5.43 0.99
CA ASP A 513 12.61 5.05 1.31
C ASP A 513 11.90 6.14 2.13
N ILE A 514 12.61 6.87 3.00
CA ILE A 514 12.07 8.03 3.73
C ILE A 514 11.64 9.11 2.75
N GLU A 515 12.51 9.49 1.81
CA GLU A 515 12.22 10.50 0.78
C GLU A 515 11.04 10.07 -0.09
N ALA A 516 10.98 8.80 -0.51
CA ALA A 516 9.84 8.28 -1.26
C ALA A 516 8.51 8.40 -0.49
N VAL A 517 8.52 8.19 0.83
CA VAL A 517 7.31 8.38 1.67
C VAL A 517 6.94 9.86 1.78
N LYS A 518 7.93 10.76 1.92
CA LYS A 518 7.71 12.22 1.91
C LYS A 518 7.09 12.67 0.59
N ASP A 519 7.60 12.20 -0.55
CA ASP A 519 7.06 12.52 -1.87
C ASP A 519 5.64 11.98 -2.07
N LEU A 520 5.31 10.80 -1.55
CA LEU A 520 3.93 10.28 -1.55
C LEU A 520 3.01 11.18 -0.72
N LEU A 521 3.44 11.60 0.47
CA LEU A 521 2.68 12.52 1.32
C LEU A 521 2.50 13.89 0.67
N ASP A 522 3.53 14.44 0.02
CA ASP A 522 3.47 15.72 -0.71
C ASP A 522 2.50 15.66 -1.90
N GLN A 523 2.42 14.51 -2.57
CA GLN A 523 1.39 14.22 -3.59
C GLN A 523 -0.01 14.01 -2.99
N GLY A 524 -0.11 13.96 -1.67
CA GLY A 524 -1.36 13.81 -0.93
C GLY A 524 -1.83 12.37 -0.82
N TYR A 525 -0.93 11.38 -0.89
CA TYR A 525 -1.21 10.01 -0.52
C TYR A 525 -0.95 9.80 0.97
N LEU A 526 -1.95 9.30 1.68
CA LEU A 526 -1.81 8.85 3.07
C LEU A 526 -1.43 7.36 3.09
N LEU A 527 -0.71 6.94 4.13
CA LEU A 527 -0.20 5.56 4.23
C LEU A 527 -0.61 4.92 5.55
N SER A 528 -1.07 3.67 5.52
CA SER A 528 -1.35 2.89 6.72
C SER A 528 -0.10 2.14 7.20
N ALA A 529 0.20 2.25 8.50
CA ALA A 529 1.36 1.66 9.15
C ALA A 529 0.94 0.69 10.27
N ALA A 530 1.54 -0.49 10.29
CA ALA A 530 1.38 -1.45 11.38
C ALA A 530 2.33 -1.10 12.54
N ILE A 531 1.81 -1.05 13.77
CA ILE A 531 2.59 -0.68 14.96
C ILE A 531 2.37 -1.66 16.12
N ASP A 532 3.28 -1.65 17.09
CA ASP A 532 3.11 -2.31 18.39
C ASP A 532 2.51 -1.33 19.40
N SER A 533 1.23 -1.51 19.68
CA SER A 533 0.50 -0.61 20.56
C SER A 533 0.86 -0.77 22.03
N THR A 534 1.61 -1.81 22.41
CA THR A 534 2.17 -1.92 23.77
C THR A 534 3.41 -1.05 23.99
N GLN A 535 3.99 -0.50 22.91
CA GLN A 535 5.17 0.35 22.97
C GLN A 535 4.85 1.84 22.83
N TYR A 536 3.58 2.25 22.82
CA TYR A 536 3.24 3.67 22.92
C TYR A 536 3.88 4.32 24.15
N THR A 537 4.39 5.54 23.96
CA THR A 537 5.17 6.24 24.98
C THR A 537 4.50 7.54 25.43
N ASP A 538 4.70 7.89 26.70
CA ASP A 538 4.28 9.19 27.25
C ASP A 538 4.99 10.38 26.57
N SER A 539 6.11 10.15 25.89
CA SER A 539 6.81 11.17 25.11
C SER A 539 6.11 11.49 23.79
N GLY A 540 5.19 10.65 23.33
CA GLY A 540 4.50 10.85 22.05
C GLY A 540 5.37 10.56 20.83
N ILE A 541 6.58 10.03 21.03
CA ILE A 541 7.55 9.76 19.97
C ILE A 541 8.24 8.41 20.18
N TRP A 542 8.30 7.63 19.11
CA TRP A 542 9.13 6.45 18.95
C TRP A 542 10.49 6.81 18.36
N THR A 543 11.54 6.40 19.06
CA THR A 543 12.94 6.49 18.64
C THR A 543 13.59 5.11 18.76
N VAL A 544 14.78 4.94 18.19
CA VAL A 544 15.57 3.69 18.29
C VAL A 544 15.85 3.26 19.74
N SER A 545 15.69 4.17 20.71
CA SER A 545 15.91 3.91 22.14
C SER A 545 14.70 3.31 22.85
N ASN A 546 13.49 3.48 22.32
CA ASN A 546 12.24 3.13 22.99
C ASN A 546 11.24 2.34 22.13
N TYR A 547 11.52 2.15 20.84
CA TYR A 547 10.71 1.37 19.92
C TYR A 547 11.58 0.39 19.13
N SER A 548 11.50 -0.89 19.51
CA SER A 548 12.36 -1.94 18.97
C SER A 548 11.66 -3.29 19.01
N ASP A 549 11.93 -4.14 18.02
CA ASP A 549 11.37 -5.51 17.89
C ASP A 549 9.83 -5.58 18.06
N PRO A 550 9.06 -4.70 17.38
CA PRO A 550 7.64 -4.50 17.65
C PRO A 550 6.79 -5.75 17.39
N TYR A 551 5.88 -6.04 18.31
CA TYR A 551 4.77 -6.98 18.12
C TYR A 551 3.58 -6.26 17.49
N LEU A 552 3.49 -6.29 16.16
CA LEU A 552 2.47 -5.58 15.39
C LEU A 552 1.07 -6.10 15.76
N ASP A 553 0.21 -5.18 16.22
CA ASP A 553 -1.15 -5.48 16.67
C ASP A 553 -2.17 -4.34 16.41
N HIS A 554 -1.71 -3.19 15.90
CA HIS A 554 -2.55 -2.01 15.73
C HIS A 554 -2.18 -1.20 14.49
N ALA A 555 -3.18 -0.48 13.95
CA ALA A 555 -3.07 0.26 12.71
C ALA A 555 -3.11 1.78 12.97
N ASN A 556 -2.18 2.51 12.38
CA ASN A 556 -2.14 3.97 12.38
C ASN A 556 -2.01 4.51 10.96
N THR A 557 -2.39 5.77 10.75
CA THR A 557 -2.22 6.45 9.45
C THR A 557 -1.08 7.44 9.52
N VAL A 558 -0.09 7.32 8.64
CA VAL A 558 0.95 8.33 8.39
C VAL A 558 0.33 9.48 7.60
N VAL A 559 0.40 10.68 8.16
CA VAL A 559 -0.29 11.88 7.63
C VAL A 559 0.63 13.06 7.34
N GLY A 560 1.92 12.90 7.62
CA GLY A 560 2.85 14.00 7.50
C GLY A 560 4.22 13.66 8.03
N TYR A 561 5.11 14.62 7.93
CA TYR A 561 6.50 14.51 8.36
C TYR A 561 7.02 15.85 8.86
N ASP A 562 8.13 15.83 9.60
CA ASP A 562 8.79 17.03 10.08
C ASP A 562 10.29 16.77 10.28
N ASP A 563 11.10 17.28 9.35
CA ASP A 563 12.55 17.06 9.30
C ASP A 563 13.27 17.75 10.47
N GLY A 564 12.70 18.86 10.97
CA GLY A 564 13.26 19.68 12.06
C GLY A 564 12.67 19.38 13.45
N TYR A 565 12.04 18.23 13.67
CA TYR A 565 11.34 17.95 14.91
C TYR A 565 12.27 17.85 16.13
N GLN A 566 13.29 17.00 16.07
CA GLN A 566 14.15 16.75 17.25
C GLN A 566 15.01 17.99 17.61
N SER A 567 15.49 18.74 16.61
CA SER A 567 16.26 19.98 16.84
C SER A 567 15.45 21.04 17.60
N ARG A 568 14.14 21.15 17.34
CA ARG A 568 13.23 22.07 18.05
C ARG A 568 12.90 21.61 19.48
N VAL A 569 12.75 20.31 19.72
CA VAL A 569 12.46 19.75 21.05
C VAL A 569 13.66 19.89 21.99
N GLU A 570 14.89 19.72 21.48
CA GLU A 570 16.12 19.96 22.26
C GLU A 570 16.31 21.44 22.64
N GLU A 571 16.00 22.38 21.74
CA GLU A 571 16.06 23.82 22.06
C GLU A 571 15.08 24.25 23.16
N ILE A 572 13.90 23.63 23.23
CA ILE A 572 12.89 23.89 24.27
C ILE A 572 13.34 23.32 25.62
N SER A 573 14.08 22.21 25.61
CA SER A 573 14.58 21.53 26.82
C SER A 573 15.78 22.24 27.47
N ILE A 574 16.42 23.16 26.74
CA ILE A 574 17.58 23.95 27.19
C ILE A 574 17.19 25.35 27.71
N LYS A 575 15.95 25.82 27.44
CA LYS A 575 15.40 27.09 27.95
C LYS A 575 14.57 26.88 29.21
#